data_AF-A0A1B9YC19-F1
#
_entry.id   AF-A0A1B9YC19-F1
#
_cell.length_a   1.000
_cell.length_b   1.000
_cell.length_c   1.000
_cell.angle_alpha   90.00
_cell.angle_beta   90.00
_cell.angle_gamma   90.00
#
_symmetry.space_group_name_H-M   'P 1'
#
loop_
_entity.id
_entity.type
_entity.pdbx_description
1 polymer ?
#
loop_
_entity_poly.entity_id
_entity_poly.type
_entity_poly.pdbx_seq_one_letter_code
_entity_poly.pdbx_strand_id
1 'polypeptide(L)'
;METQNYTNHRKYYPPHHFIFLPLLFFLEICGIYKVFKDSEHELLWILFSVILFLILYLAIMVRQHYALGLQNRLVRLEFKQRYYELFSKRSDEVEEKLNFSQIAALRFAYDDEFKELLYKALHENISGDEIKKSIKKWRADRNRI
;
A
#
# COMPACT_ATOMS: atom_id res chain seq x y z
N MET A 1 12.10 -14.32 11.43
CA MET A 1 11.60 -13.06 10.83
C MET A 1 12.29 -11.93 11.56
N GLU A 2 12.95 -11.02 10.85
CA GLU A 2 13.55 -9.83 11.48
C GLU A 2 12.48 -8.98 12.17
N THR A 3 12.87 -8.29 13.25
CA THR A 3 12.04 -7.28 13.91
C THR A 3 11.78 -6.13 12.95
N GLN A 4 10.50 -5.81 12.72
CA GLN A 4 10.11 -4.71 11.85
C GLN A 4 10.42 -3.36 12.52
N ASN A 5 10.84 -2.38 11.73
CA ASN A 5 11.12 -1.01 12.14
C ASN A 5 10.90 -0.03 10.95
N TYR A 6 11.24 1.24 11.14
CA TYR A 6 11.09 2.28 10.11
C TYR A 6 11.77 1.93 8.78
N THR A 7 12.93 1.26 8.76
CA THR A 7 13.67 1.00 7.53
C THR A 7 13.14 -0.20 6.76
N ASN A 8 12.60 -1.22 7.43
CA ASN A 8 12.19 -2.49 6.82
C ASN A 8 10.66 -2.75 6.85
N HIS A 9 9.84 -1.76 7.23
CA HIS A 9 8.37 -1.94 7.29
C HIS A 9 7.65 -2.12 5.94
N ARG A 10 8.35 -1.86 4.83
CA ARG A 10 7.79 -2.03 3.48
C ARG A 10 7.90 -3.50 3.08
N LYS A 11 6.76 -4.09 2.72
CA LYS A 11 6.68 -5.47 2.26
C LYS A 11 6.57 -5.49 0.73
N TYR A 12 7.43 -6.27 0.08
CA TYR A 12 7.32 -6.61 -1.33
C TYR A 12 6.90 -8.08 -1.44
N TYR A 13 6.08 -8.39 -2.44
CA TYR A 13 5.77 -9.77 -2.83
C TYR A 13 6.60 -10.12 -4.07
N PRO A 14 7.73 -10.87 -3.92
CA PRO A 14 8.70 -11.03 -4.99
C PRO A 14 8.16 -11.62 -6.29
N PRO A 15 7.32 -12.68 -6.27
CA PRO A 15 6.74 -13.23 -7.51
C PRO A 15 5.97 -12.19 -8.32
N HIS A 16 5.29 -11.24 -7.66
CA HIS A 16 4.57 -10.18 -8.35
C HIS A 16 5.48 -9.03 -8.79
N HIS A 17 6.26 -8.47 -7.87
CA HIS A 17 6.98 -7.21 -8.10
C HIS A 17 8.27 -7.37 -8.91
N PHE A 18 8.94 -8.52 -8.79
CA PHE A 18 10.27 -8.73 -9.38
C PHE A 18 10.28 -9.81 -10.47
N ILE A 19 9.17 -10.52 -10.68
CA ILE A 19 9.07 -11.56 -11.72
C ILE A 19 7.91 -11.25 -12.68
N PHE A 20 6.67 -11.31 -12.20
CA PHE A 20 5.48 -11.18 -13.04
C PHE A 20 5.37 -9.82 -13.74
N LEU A 21 5.43 -8.71 -13.00
CA LEU A 21 5.32 -7.38 -13.60
C LEU A 21 6.46 -7.05 -14.58
N PRO A 22 7.75 -7.27 -14.22
CA PRO A 22 8.85 -7.05 -15.18
C PRO A 22 8.76 -7.92 -16.42
N LEU A 23 8.39 -9.20 -16.27
CA LEU A 23 8.26 -10.12 -17.41
C LEU A 23 7.11 -9.71 -18.34
N LEU A 24 5.95 -9.37 -17.80
CA LEU A 24 4.83 -8.86 -18.60
C LEU A 24 5.22 -7.59 -19.36
N PHE A 25 5.90 -6.67 -18.70
CA PHE A 25 6.35 -5.42 -19.32
C PHE A 25 7.36 -5.68 -20.44
N PHE A 26 8.30 -6.61 -20.23
CA PHE A 26 9.24 -7.03 -21.27
C PHE A 26 8.52 -7.66 -22.48
N LEU A 27 7.58 -8.58 -22.23
CA LEU A 27 6.82 -9.24 -23.29
C LEU A 27 5.96 -8.24 -24.08
N GLU A 28 5.38 -7.25 -23.41
CA GLU A 28 4.63 -6.16 -24.06
C GLU A 28 5.52 -5.37 -25.02
N ILE A 29 6.71 -4.97 -24.57
CA ILE A 29 7.70 -4.27 -25.42
C ILE A 29 8.09 -5.14 -26.62
N CYS A 30 8.34 -6.43 -26.42
CA CYS A 30 8.65 -7.36 -27.50
C CYS A 30 7.49 -7.49 -28.50
N GLY A 31 6.25 -7.59 -28.01
CA GLY A 31 5.04 -7.66 -28.83
C GLY A 31 4.91 -6.43 -29.72
N ILE A 32 4.96 -5.24 -29.12
CA ILE A 32 4.88 -3.96 -29.83
C ILE A 32 6.02 -3.83 -30.86
N TYR A 33 7.26 -4.18 -30.48
CA TYR A 33 8.39 -4.16 -31.40
C TYR A 33 8.17 -5.06 -32.63
N LYS A 34 7.59 -6.25 -32.41
CA LYS A 34 7.35 -7.23 -33.47
C LYS A 34 6.25 -6.82 -34.44
N VAL A 35 5.24 -6.07 -33.99
CA VAL A 35 4.22 -5.47 -34.88
C VAL A 35 4.89 -4.72 -36.04
N PHE A 36 5.97 -3.98 -35.78
CA PHE A 36 6.67 -3.19 -36.78
C PHE A 36 7.79 -3.93 -37.53
N LYS A 37 8.10 -5.17 -37.15
CA LYS A 37 9.26 -5.93 -37.65
C LYS A 37 8.93 -7.27 -38.31
N ASP A 38 7.71 -7.75 -38.14
CA ASP A 38 7.22 -9.02 -38.68
C ASP A 38 5.88 -8.79 -39.37
N SER A 39 5.95 -8.31 -40.63
CA SER A 39 4.78 -7.97 -41.43
C SER A 39 3.95 -9.18 -41.85
N GLU A 40 4.53 -10.38 -41.86
CA GLU A 40 3.78 -11.62 -42.17
C GLU A 40 2.80 -11.99 -41.05
N HIS A 41 3.14 -11.67 -39.80
CA HIS A 41 2.37 -12.03 -38.61
C HIS A 41 1.83 -10.80 -37.86
N GLU A 42 1.69 -9.65 -38.54
CA GLU A 42 1.35 -8.37 -37.91
C GLU A 42 0.10 -8.46 -37.02
N LEU A 43 -0.99 -9.04 -37.55
CA LEU A 43 -2.24 -9.19 -36.80
C LEU A 43 -2.06 -10.02 -35.52
N LEU A 44 -1.24 -11.07 -35.58
CA LEU A 44 -0.94 -11.91 -34.43
C LEU A 44 -0.20 -11.12 -33.35
N TRP A 45 0.80 -10.31 -33.74
CA TRP A 45 1.54 -9.46 -32.81
C TRP A 45 0.69 -8.34 -32.21
N ILE A 46 -0.24 -7.77 -32.98
CA ILE A 46 -1.22 -6.82 -32.47
C ILE A 46 -2.11 -7.48 -31.42
N LEU A 47 -2.74 -8.62 -31.74
CA LEU A 47 -3.63 -9.32 -30.81
C LEU A 47 -2.88 -9.79 -29.55
N PHE A 48 -1.65 -10.27 -29.71
CA PHE A 48 -0.76 -10.63 -28.59
C PHE A 48 -0.51 -9.45 -27.66
N SER A 49 -0.16 -8.28 -28.22
CA SER A 49 0.12 -7.06 -27.43
C SER A 49 -1.14 -6.55 -26.73
N VAL A 50 -2.29 -6.55 -27.42
CA VAL A 50 -3.58 -6.17 -26.81
C VAL A 50 -3.94 -7.08 -25.63
N ILE A 51 -3.77 -8.40 -25.77
CA ILE A 51 -4.05 -9.35 -24.68
C ILE A 51 -3.09 -9.13 -23.50
N LEU A 52 -1.79 -8.94 -23.75
CA LEU A 52 -0.83 -8.65 -22.69
C LEU A 52 -1.11 -7.33 -21.98
N PHE A 53 -1.47 -6.28 -22.73
CA PHE A 53 -1.92 -5.02 -22.16
C PHE A 53 -3.15 -5.22 -21.26
N LEU A 54 -4.15 -5.99 -21.70
CA LEU A 54 -5.35 -6.27 -20.89
C LEU A 54 -5.00 -7.04 -19.61
N ILE A 55 -4.07 -8.00 -19.67
CA ILE A 55 -3.58 -8.73 -18.49
C ILE A 55 -2.83 -7.79 -17.53
N LEU A 56 -1.93 -6.95 -18.04
CA LEU A 56 -1.18 -5.98 -17.25
C LEU A 56 -2.12 -4.97 -16.59
N TYR A 57 -3.07 -4.45 -17.36
CA TYR A 57 -4.11 -3.53 -16.88
C TYR A 57 -4.93 -4.18 -15.77
N LEU A 58 -5.40 -5.42 -15.96
CA LEU A 58 -6.15 -6.17 -14.96
C LEU A 58 -5.33 -6.36 -13.66
N ALA A 59 -4.05 -6.72 -13.77
CA ALA A 59 -3.17 -6.90 -12.62
C ALA A 59 -3.01 -5.62 -11.79
N ILE A 60 -2.83 -4.48 -12.46
CA ILE A 60 -2.73 -3.16 -11.81
C ILE A 60 -4.08 -2.77 -11.19
N MET A 61 -5.19 -2.98 -11.93
CA MET A 61 -6.53 -2.60 -11.50
C MET A 61 -6.95 -3.36 -10.24
N VAL A 62 -6.73 -4.68 -10.20
CA VAL A 62 -7.06 -5.51 -9.03
C VAL A 62 -6.26 -5.10 -7.79
N ARG A 63 -4.96 -4.82 -7.94
CA ARG A 63 -4.12 -4.32 -6.85
C ARG A 63 -4.59 -2.95 -6.35
N GLN A 64 -4.78 -2.01 -7.26
CA GLN A 64 -5.04 -0.61 -6.91
C GLN A 64 -6.43 -0.42 -6.31
N HIS A 65 -7.47 -0.98 -6.92
CA HIS A 65 -8.85 -0.73 -6.50
C HIS A 65 -9.30 -1.66 -5.38
N TYR A 66 -9.01 -2.97 -5.47
CA TYR A 66 -9.51 -3.91 -4.48
C TYR A 66 -8.58 -4.01 -3.29
N ALA A 67 -7.31 -4.36 -3.49
CA ALA A 67 -6.41 -4.65 -2.37
C ALA A 67 -6.07 -3.39 -1.56
N LEU A 68 -5.61 -2.32 -2.21
CA LEU A 68 -5.27 -1.07 -1.49
C LEU A 68 -6.51 -0.37 -0.92
N GLY A 69 -7.62 -0.37 -1.65
CA GLY A 69 -8.88 0.18 -1.15
C GLY A 69 -9.37 -0.51 0.12
N LEU A 70 -9.37 -1.86 0.13
CA LEU A 70 -9.76 -2.65 1.30
C LEU A 70 -8.77 -2.45 2.45
N GLN A 71 -7.46 -2.43 2.18
CA GLN A 71 -6.43 -2.18 3.19
C GLN A 71 -6.62 -0.80 3.86
N ASN A 72 -6.90 0.25 3.08
CA ASN A 72 -7.12 1.58 3.63
C ASN A 72 -8.37 1.64 4.53
N ARG A 73 -9.44 0.95 4.14
CA ARG A 73 -10.66 0.84 4.95
C ARG A 73 -10.40 0.07 6.25
N LEU A 74 -9.65 -1.03 6.18
CA LEU A 74 -9.30 -1.82 7.35
C LEU A 74 -8.44 -1.03 8.34
N VAL A 75 -7.42 -0.32 7.85
CA VAL A 75 -6.57 0.55 8.69
C VAL A 75 -7.38 1.63 9.39
N ARG A 76 -8.38 2.22 8.71
CA ARG A 76 -9.30 3.17 9.36
C ARG A 76 -10.14 2.48 10.44
N LEU A 77 -10.70 1.30 10.17
CA LEU A 77 -11.47 0.54 11.17
C LEU A 77 -10.63 0.15 12.39
N GLU A 78 -9.39 -0.31 12.19
CA GLU A 78 -8.44 -0.60 13.27
C GLU A 78 -8.20 0.65 14.13
N PHE A 79 -8.00 1.81 13.50
CA PHE A 79 -7.87 3.07 14.21
C PHE A 79 -9.12 3.44 15.01
N LYS A 80 -10.31 3.36 14.41
CA LYS A 80 -11.58 3.67 15.09
C LYS A 80 -11.80 2.78 16.31
N GLN A 81 -11.59 1.47 16.13
CA GLN A 81 -11.75 0.48 17.19
C GLN A 81 -10.77 0.75 18.34
N ARG A 82 -9.48 0.91 18.01
CA ARG A 82 -8.45 1.19 19.02
C ARG A 82 -8.70 2.50 19.77
N TYR A 83 -9.11 3.55 19.05
CA TYR A 83 -9.47 4.81 19.67
C TYR A 83 -10.63 4.64 20.65
N TYR A 84 -11.68 3.91 20.27
CA TYR A 84 -12.80 3.61 21.16
C TYR A 84 -12.38 2.83 22.40
N GLU A 85 -11.53 1.80 22.26
CA GLU A 85 -11.00 1.00 23.38
C GLU A 85 -10.18 1.85 24.37
N LEU A 86 -9.40 2.82 23.88
CA LEU A 86 -8.49 3.62 24.70
C LEU A 86 -9.16 4.85 25.34
N PHE A 87 -10.20 5.40 24.72
CA PHE A 87 -10.83 6.67 25.12
C PHE A 87 -12.32 6.55 25.47
N SER A 88 -12.93 5.38 25.24
CA SER A 88 -14.36 5.12 25.42
C SER A 88 -15.27 6.11 24.67
N LYS A 89 -14.81 6.61 23.52
CA LYS A 89 -15.47 7.62 22.70
C LYS A 89 -15.33 7.28 21.23
N ARG A 90 -16.32 7.70 20.43
CA ARG A 90 -16.22 7.60 18.96
C ARG A 90 -15.08 8.48 18.45
N SER A 91 -14.44 8.05 17.37
CA SER A 91 -13.26 8.72 16.80
C SER A 91 -13.57 9.64 15.63
N ASP A 92 -14.85 9.89 15.29
CA ASP A 92 -15.22 10.57 14.03
C ASP A 92 -14.58 11.96 13.92
N GLU A 93 -14.69 12.79 14.97
CA GLU A 93 -14.08 14.14 15.00
C GLU A 93 -12.54 14.13 14.94
N VAL A 94 -11.92 13.06 15.45
CA VAL A 94 -10.46 12.91 15.44
C VAL A 94 -9.99 12.40 14.09
N GLU A 95 -10.70 11.44 13.51
CA GLU A 95 -10.37 10.88 12.20
C GLU A 95 -10.47 11.94 11.11
N GLU A 96 -11.47 12.83 11.16
CA GLU A 96 -11.66 13.91 10.18
C GLU A 96 -10.49 14.91 10.16
N LYS A 97 -9.79 15.08 11.29
CA LYS A 97 -8.63 15.97 11.42
C LYS A 97 -7.34 15.34 10.94
N LEU A 98 -7.33 14.02 10.72
CA LEU A 98 -6.13 13.27 10.34
C LEU A 98 -6.17 12.88 8.88
N ASN A 99 -5.04 13.05 8.19
CA ASN A 99 -4.87 12.46 6.88
C ASN A 99 -4.62 10.94 7.00
N PHE A 100 -4.88 10.20 5.93
CA PHE A 100 -4.72 8.74 5.94
C PHE A 100 -3.29 8.29 6.28
N SER A 101 -2.26 9.05 5.88
CA SER A 101 -0.87 8.68 6.17
C SER A 101 -0.56 8.72 7.68
N GLN A 102 -1.15 9.66 8.43
CA GLN A 102 -1.03 9.74 9.88
C GLN A 102 -1.75 8.56 10.54
N ILE A 103 -2.98 8.28 10.14
CA ILE A 103 -3.76 7.12 10.63
C ILE A 103 -2.99 5.81 10.39
N ALA A 104 -2.46 5.62 9.18
CA ALA A 104 -1.69 4.44 8.82
C ALA A 104 -0.32 4.35 9.52
N ALA A 105 0.25 5.46 9.97
CA ALA A 105 1.47 5.47 10.75
C ALA A 105 1.24 5.06 12.21
N LEU A 106 0.16 5.55 12.83
CA LEU A 106 -0.17 5.31 14.24
C LEU A 106 -0.39 3.83 14.59
N ARG A 107 -0.73 2.99 13.60
CA ARG A 107 -0.88 1.54 13.81
C ARG A 107 0.41 0.84 14.28
N PHE A 108 1.57 1.42 13.98
CA PHE A 108 2.88 0.87 14.34
C PHE A 108 3.29 1.23 15.77
N ALA A 109 2.56 2.10 16.47
CA ALA A 109 2.82 2.44 17.87
C ALA A 109 2.08 1.49 18.82
N TYR A 110 2.64 1.18 19.98
CA TYR A 110 1.91 0.58 21.11
C TYR A 110 1.04 1.62 21.83
N ASP A 111 0.15 1.19 22.74
CA ASP A 111 -0.88 2.08 23.31
C ASP A 111 -0.31 3.22 24.17
N ASP A 112 0.87 2.99 24.77
CA ASP A 112 1.65 4.00 25.49
C ASP A 112 2.09 5.13 24.55
N GLU A 113 2.67 4.79 23.40
CA GLU A 113 3.14 5.77 22.41
C GLU A 113 2.01 6.34 21.54
N PHE A 114 0.94 5.58 21.31
CA PHE A 114 -0.17 5.96 20.44
C PHE A 114 -0.82 7.27 20.88
N LYS A 115 -1.07 7.44 22.19
CA LYS A 115 -1.73 8.64 22.72
C LYS A 115 -0.88 9.90 22.53
N GLU A 116 0.43 9.80 22.77
CA GLU A 116 1.37 10.90 22.59
C GLU A 116 1.49 11.29 21.10
N LEU A 117 1.66 10.30 20.22
CA LEU A 117 1.80 10.54 18.78
C LEU A 117 0.50 11.06 18.15
N LEU A 118 -0.66 10.60 18.64
CA LEU A 118 -1.96 11.11 18.21
C LEU A 118 -2.12 12.59 18.60
N TYR A 119 -1.74 12.97 19.82
CA TYR A 119 -1.75 14.36 20.25
C TYR A 119 -0.88 15.23 19.34
N LYS A 120 0.36 14.81 19.07
CA LYS A 120 1.26 15.52 18.15
C LYS A 120 0.68 15.63 16.75
N ALA A 121 0.09 14.55 16.23
CA ALA A 121 -0.56 14.57 14.91
C ALA A 121 -1.71 15.58 14.82
N LEU A 122 -2.49 15.75 15.90
CA LEU A 122 -3.63 16.66 15.96
C LEU A 122 -3.24 18.13 16.21
N HIS A 123 -2.19 18.38 17.00
CA HIS A 123 -1.83 19.72 17.45
C HIS A 123 -0.61 20.32 16.77
N GLU A 124 0.35 19.48 16.38
CA GLU A 124 1.60 19.89 15.72
C GLU A 124 1.57 19.57 14.22
N ASN A 125 0.53 18.87 13.75
CA ASN A 125 0.34 18.47 12.35
C ASN A 125 1.54 17.71 11.74
N ILE A 126 2.21 16.88 12.57
CA ILE A 126 3.31 16.04 12.10
C ILE A 126 2.84 15.05 11.03
N SER A 127 3.67 14.82 10.02
CA SER A 127 3.39 13.90 8.91
C SER A 127 3.39 12.44 9.37
N GLY A 128 2.78 11.56 8.57
CA GLY A 128 2.83 10.11 8.83
C GLY A 128 4.26 9.54 8.83
N ASP A 129 5.20 10.16 8.12
CA ASP A 129 6.61 9.76 8.14
C ASP A 129 7.29 10.15 9.45
N GLU A 130 7.05 11.37 9.94
CA GLU A 130 7.55 11.85 11.23
C GLU A 130 6.98 11.04 12.40
N ILE A 131 5.70 10.66 12.35
CA ILE A 131 5.09 9.73 13.32
C ILE A 131 5.89 8.42 13.35
N LYS A 132 6.14 7.80 12.19
CA LYS A 132 6.88 6.52 12.15
C LYS A 132 8.30 6.65 12.68
N LYS A 133 9.00 7.76 12.38
CA LYS A 133 10.34 8.03 12.90
C LYS A 133 10.35 8.25 14.42
N SER A 134 9.24 8.71 14.98
CA SER A 134 9.10 9.00 16.40
C SER A 134 8.75 7.77 17.27
N ILE A 135 8.38 6.65 16.65
CA ILE A 135 8.05 5.39 17.34
C ILE A 135 9.33 4.77 17.91
N LYS A 136 9.37 4.55 19.22
CA LYS A 136 10.52 3.93 19.90
C LYS A 136 10.34 2.42 19.97
N LYS A 137 9.12 1.96 20.24
CA LYS A 137 8.74 0.53 20.26
C LYS A 137 7.85 0.21 19.07
N TRP A 138 8.45 -0.37 18.03
CA TRP A 138 7.74 -0.68 16.80
C TRP A 138 6.85 -1.92 16.93
N ARG A 139 5.54 -1.73 16.79
CA ARG A 139 4.56 -2.81 16.67
C ARG A 139 4.56 -3.35 15.24
N ALA A 140 5.08 -4.56 15.05
CA ALA A 140 5.18 -5.16 13.72
C ALA A 140 3.80 -5.47 13.13
N ASP A 141 3.56 -5.02 11.90
CA ASP A 141 2.42 -5.42 11.08
C ASP A 141 2.80 -6.63 10.21
N ARG A 142 2.40 -7.82 10.67
CA ARG A 142 2.67 -9.10 9.99
C ARG A 142 1.56 -9.50 9.01
N ASN A 143 0.39 -8.87 9.10
CA ASN A 143 -0.79 -9.22 8.31
C ASN A 143 -0.87 -8.42 7.01
N ARG A 144 0.08 -7.53 6.75
CA ARG A 144 0.18 -6.81 5.48
C ARG A 144 0.31 -7.79 4.31
N ILE A 145 -0.60 -7.68 3.35
CA ILE A 145 -0.58 -8.40 2.08
C ILE A 145 0.05 -7.50 1.02
#